data_AF-A0A962AQX4-F1
#
_entry.id   AF-A0A962AQX4-F1
#
_cell.length_a   1.000
_cell.length_b   1.000
_cell.length_c   1.000
_cell.angle_alpha   90.00
_cell.angle_beta   90.00
_cell.angle_gamma   90.00
#
_symmetry.space_group_name_H-M   'P 1'
#
loop_
_entity.id
_entity.type
_entity.pdbx_description
1 polymer ?
#
loop_
_entity_poly.entity_id
_entity_poly.type
_entity_poly.pdbx_seq_one_letter_code
_entity_poly.pdbx_strand_id
1 'polypeptide(L)'
;LRKTIGGVMGKQAFYIDTDGFYHYALQDRKNLIGGEDFWELPSMKAWFPSYMFLPRDSYAGQLQARLKRIVDALRAARRKGIAVDIVLPPVHVSRRAMFDLLGYQQRFRDWKKALAATVEDAGKGEGARVRAFDFSEVGPVALEMFKRGGPLDRSPYFFEVLHFRPSVGDMIASRVLDRPWPASMPPFGAPLSETTTDARLSADEARVIVWEQRNPELIAKIRAIIASFEKLRPK
;
A
#
# COMPACT_ATOMS: atom_id res chain seq x y z
N LEU A 1 18.42 12.15 -4.96
CA LEU A 1 19.07 10.82 -4.95
C LEU A 1 19.01 10.22 -6.36
N ARG A 2 20.17 10.05 -7.00
CA ARG A 2 20.28 9.34 -8.29
C ARG A 2 20.04 7.84 -8.06
N LYS A 3 18.86 7.33 -8.45
CA LYS A 3 18.68 5.89 -8.71
C LYS A 3 19.34 5.56 -10.05
N THR A 4 20.67 5.52 -10.07
CA THR A 4 21.49 5.29 -11.26
C THR A 4 21.56 3.81 -11.60
N ILE A 5 21.17 3.48 -12.85
CA ILE A 5 21.79 2.52 -13.79
C ILE A 5 21.81 1.02 -13.42
N GLY A 6 21.63 0.62 -12.16
CA GLY A 6 21.62 -0.80 -11.75
C GLY A 6 20.38 -1.61 -12.19
N GLY A 7 19.35 -0.98 -12.75
CA GLY A 7 18.10 -1.65 -13.14
C GLY A 7 18.14 -2.39 -14.49
N VAL A 8 19.22 -2.26 -15.27
CA VAL A 8 19.28 -2.76 -16.66
C VAL A 8 19.86 -4.19 -16.75
N MET A 9 20.48 -4.71 -15.68
CA MET A 9 20.97 -6.09 -15.65
C MET A 9 20.25 -6.90 -14.57
N GLY A 10 19.04 -7.36 -14.94
CA GLY A 10 18.29 -8.45 -14.32
C GLY A 10 18.49 -8.72 -12.82
N LYS A 11 17.52 -8.27 -12.01
CA LYS A 11 16.97 -8.92 -10.79
C LYS A 11 16.38 -7.85 -9.84
N GLN A 12 15.14 -7.43 -10.06
CA GLN A 12 14.19 -6.97 -9.02
C GLN A 12 12.89 -6.48 -9.67
N ALA A 13 11.69 -6.53 -9.08
CA ALA A 13 11.01 -7.40 -8.10
C ALA A 13 9.64 -6.74 -7.85
N PHE A 14 8.52 -7.48 -7.74
CA PHE A 14 7.31 -6.89 -7.16
C PHE A 14 7.60 -6.49 -5.71
N TYR A 15 7.24 -5.25 -5.40
CA TYR A 15 7.61 -4.54 -4.17
C TYR A 15 6.34 -3.89 -3.63
N ILE A 16 5.89 -4.33 -2.46
CA ILE A 16 5.12 -3.46 -1.57
C ILE A 16 6.20 -2.84 -0.70
N ASP A 17 6.35 -1.54 -0.84
CA ASP A 17 7.34 -0.76 -0.13
C ASP A 17 7.14 -0.98 1.39
N THR A 18 8.18 -1.42 2.07
CA THR A 18 8.31 -1.18 3.51
C THR A 18 8.93 0.20 3.62
N ASP A 19 8.14 1.23 3.27
CA ASP A 19 8.66 2.54 2.94
C ASP A 19 9.43 3.18 4.10
N GLY A 20 10.61 3.71 3.77
CA GLY A 20 11.35 4.64 4.59
C GLY A 20 10.72 6.03 4.52
N PHE A 21 10.85 6.79 5.62
CA PHE A 21 10.38 8.18 5.70
C PHE A 21 10.97 9.05 4.57
N TYR A 22 10.12 9.57 3.68
CA TYR A 22 10.54 10.59 2.71
C TYR A 22 10.70 11.95 3.38
N HIS A 23 11.89 12.55 3.27
CA HIS A 23 12.14 13.93 3.69
C HIS A 23 11.59 14.92 2.64
N TYR A 24 10.34 15.35 2.82
CA TYR A 24 9.66 16.33 1.96
C TYR A 24 10.44 17.65 1.77
N ALA A 25 11.22 18.06 2.77
CA ALA A 25 12.04 19.27 2.71
C ALA A 25 13.18 19.22 1.67
N LEU A 26 13.50 18.04 1.13
CA LEU A 26 14.59 17.82 0.18
C LEU A 26 14.10 17.55 -1.26
N GLN A 27 12.79 17.64 -1.53
CA GLN A 27 12.27 17.54 -2.89
C GLN A 27 12.60 18.80 -3.70
N ASP A 28 12.74 18.63 -5.02
CA ASP A 28 12.96 19.77 -5.92
C ASP A 28 11.79 20.75 -5.78
N ARG A 29 12.14 22.01 -5.51
CA ARG A 29 11.19 23.11 -5.28
C ARG A 29 10.22 23.28 -6.46
N LYS A 30 10.63 22.91 -7.68
CA LYS A 30 9.76 22.92 -8.87
C LYS A 30 8.58 21.95 -8.76
N ASN A 31 8.77 20.78 -8.13
CA ASN A 31 7.73 19.77 -7.94
C ASN A 31 6.74 20.18 -6.85
N LEU A 32 7.20 21.00 -5.89
CA LEU A 32 6.37 21.60 -4.85
C LEU A 32 5.52 22.77 -5.39
N ILE A 33 6.07 23.58 -6.30
CA ILE A 33 5.46 24.82 -6.81
C ILE A 33 4.51 24.56 -7.99
N GLY A 34 4.85 23.67 -8.93
CA GLY A 34 4.00 23.39 -10.11
C GLY A 34 2.87 22.39 -9.83
N GLY A 35 3.03 21.53 -8.82
CA GLY A 35 2.03 20.54 -8.42
C GLY A 35 1.69 19.43 -9.41
N GLU A 36 2.09 19.55 -10.67
CA GLU A 36 1.88 18.57 -11.76
C GLU A 36 2.27 17.13 -11.37
N ASP A 37 3.20 17.00 -10.42
CA ASP A 37 3.73 15.74 -9.94
C ASP A 37 2.80 14.96 -8.99
N PHE A 38 1.60 15.42 -8.63
CA PHE A 38 0.75 14.64 -7.70
C PHE A 38 -0.75 14.73 -7.93
N TRP A 39 -1.23 15.71 -8.72
CA TRP A 39 -2.66 15.87 -9.00
C TRP A 39 -3.09 15.21 -10.30
N GLU A 40 -2.15 14.97 -11.22
CA GLU A 40 -2.40 14.27 -12.46
C GLU A 40 -1.46 13.06 -12.61
N LEU A 41 -1.96 12.05 -13.31
CA LEU A 41 -1.30 10.79 -13.63
C LEU A 41 0.11 10.85 -14.28
N PRO A 42 0.67 11.97 -14.81
CA PRO A 42 2.07 12.02 -15.24
C PRO A 42 3.07 11.65 -14.16
N SER A 43 2.77 11.90 -12.89
CA SER A 43 3.60 11.39 -11.80
C SER A 43 3.43 9.91 -11.56
N MET A 44 2.23 9.39 -11.74
CA MET A 44 2.06 7.96 -11.79
C MET A 44 2.90 7.35 -12.90
N LYS A 45 3.26 7.96 -14.04
CA LYS A 45 4.22 7.31 -14.97
C LYS A 45 5.63 7.12 -14.37
N ALA A 46 6.11 8.08 -13.58
CA ALA A 46 7.40 8.01 -12.88
C ALA A 46 7.35 7.12 -11.62
N TRP A 47 6.18 7.01 -11.01
CA TRP A 47 5.90 6.21 -9.81
C TRP A 47 5.13 4.91 -10.12
N PHE A 48 4.82 4.68 -11.39
CA PHE A 48 4.20 3.47 -11.91
C PHE A 48 5.32 2.50 -11.74
N PRO A 49 5.17 1.57 -10.81
CA PRO A 49 6.32 0.80 -10.48
C PRO A 49 6.57 -0.07 -11.69
N SER A 50 7.65 0.19 -12.41
CA SER A 50 8.03 -0.58 -13.59
C SER A 50 8.07 -2.07 -13.27
N TYR A 51 8.25 -2.42 -11.98
CA TYR A 51 8.11 -3.76 -11.44
C TYR A 51 6.74 -4.42 -11.59
N MET A 52 5.64 -3.66 -11.63
CA MET A 52 4.29 -4.18 -11.88
C MET A 52 4.09 -4.62 -13.33
N PHE A 53 4.99 -4.23 -14.24
CA PHE A 53 4.94 -4.57 -15.66
C PHE A 53 6.05 -5.54 -16.08
N LEU A 54 6.83 -6.06 -15.13
CA LEU A 54 7.90 -7.00 -15.44
C LEU A 54 7.33 -8.36 -15.88
N PRO A 55 7.93 -9.01 -16.90
CA PRO A 55 7.42 -10.27 -17.45
C PRO A 55 7.61 -11.47 -16.51
N ARG A 56 8.45 -11.38 -15.48
CA ARG A 56 8.65 -12.44 -14.48
C ARG A 56 8.11 -12.01 -13.13
N ASP A 57 7.04 -12.68 -12.70
CA ASP A 57 6.52 -12.59 -11.34
C ASP A 57 7.38 -13.39 -10.35
N SER A 58 8.61 -12.91 -10.16
CA SER A 58 9.55 -13.47 -9.20
C SER A 58 9.08 -13.37 -7.74
N TYR A 59 7.99 -12.64 -7.47
CA TYR A 59 7.48 -12.42 -6.13
C TYR A 59 6.46 -13.45 -5.70
N ALA A 60 5.52 -13.84 -6.58
CA ALA A 60 4.68 -15.00 -6.31
C ALA A 60 5.54 -16.23 -5.98
N GLY A 61 6.65 -16.42 -6.72
CA GLY A 61 7.64 -17.47 -6.44
C GLY A 61 8.43 -17.30 -5.13
N GLN A 62 8.50 -16.09 -4.56
CA GLN A 62 9.19 -15.80 -3.29
C GLN A 62 8.27 -15.67 -2.09
N LEU A 63 6.95 -15.62 -2.29
CA LEU A 63 5.98 -15.32 -1.24
C LEU A 63 6.17 -16.25 -0.03
N GLN A 64 6.26 -17.55 -0.27
CA GLN A 64 6.44 -18.54 0.78
C GLN A 64 7.75 -18.33 1.56
N ALA A 65 8.85 -18.06 0.87
CA ALA A 65 10.13 -17.80 1.52
C ALA A 65 10.10 -16.50 2.37
N ARG A 66 9.37 -15.47 1.92
CA ARG A 66 9.23 -14.20 2.65
C ARG A 66 8.33 -14.34 3.86
N LEU A 67 7.19 -15.00 3.73
CA LEU A 67 6.30 -15.32 4.84
C LEU A 67 7.04 -16.14 5.90
N LYS A 68 7.81 -17.15 5.48
CA LYS A 68 8.66 -17.92 6.40
C LYS A 68 9.63 -17.03 7.19
N ARG A 69 10.31 -16.08 6.52
CA ARG A 69 11.23 -15.15 7.21
C ARG A 69 10.51 -14.27 8.22
N ILE A 70 9.29 -13.82 7.91
CA ILE A 70 8.44 -13.08 8.84
C ILE A 70 8.13 -13.94 10.07
N VAL A 71 7.71 -15.20 9.88
CA VAL A 71 7.44 -16.15 11.00
C VAL A 71 8.69 -16.35 11.85
N ASP A 72 9.82 -16.64 11.22
CA ASP A 72 11.09 -16.88 11.93
C ASP A 72 11.46 -15.68 12.80
N ALA A 73 11.32 -14.46 12.27
CA ALA A 73 11.58 -13.21 13.00
C ALA A 73 10.59 -12.98 14.14
N LEU A 74 9.29 -13.16 13.90
CA LEU A 74 8.26 -13.01 14.94
C LEU A 74 8.49 -14.01 16.08
N ARG A 75 8.72 -15.29 15.77
CA ARG A 75 8.99 -16.31 16.78
C ARG A 75 10.28 -16.00 17.56
N ALA A 76 11.30 -15.46 16.91
CA ALA A 76 12.53 -15.03 17.58
C ALA A 76 12.28 -13.85 18.55
N ALA A 77 11.48 -12.86 18.16
CA ALA A 77 11.09 -11.75 19.03
C ALA A 77 10.29 -12.25 20.24
N ARG A 78 9.31 -13.13 20.01
CA ARG A 78 8.47 -13.71 21.07
C ARG A 78 9.28 -14.46 22.13
N ARG A 79 10.26 -15.28 21.72
CA ARG A 79 11.16 -15.99 22.63
C ARG A 79 12.02 -15.06 23.50
N LYS A 80 12.23 -13.82 23.05
CA LYS A 80 12.96 -12.78 23.78
C LYS A 80 12.04 -11.87 24.61
N GLY A 81 10.76 -12.18 24.71
CA GLY A 81 9.79 -11.34 25.43
C GLY A 81 9.43 -10.04 24.70
N ILE A 82 9.71 -9.94 23.40
CA ILE A 82 9.44 -8.72 22.61
C ILE A 82 8.07 -8.85 21.94
N ALA A 83 7.14 -7.97 22.31
CA ALA A 83 5.86 -7.86 21.61
C ALA A 83 6.04 -7.18 20.24
N VAL A 84 5.31 -7.65 19.24
CA VAL A 84 5.41 -7.12 17.86
C VAL A 84 4.02 -6.84 17.30
N ASP A 85 3.85 -5.62 16.79
CA ASP A 85 2.67 -5.20 16.05
C ASP A 85 3.02 -5.00 14.57
N ILE A 86 2.41 -5.79 13.70
CA ILE A 86 2.52 -5.65 12.25
C ILE A 86 1.46 -4.67 11.76
N VAL A 87 1.86 -3.73 10.92
CA VAL A 87 0.95 -2.76 10.30
C VAL A 87 0.98 -2.97 8.80
N LEU A 88 -0.18 -3.23 8.22
CA LEU A 88 -0.41 -3.10 6.79
C LEU A 88 -0.78 -1.64 6.50
N PRO A 89 0.12 -0.86 5.88
CA PRO A 89 -0.11 0.56 5.68
C PRO A 89 -1.25 0.80 4.70
N PRO A 90 -1.92 1.95 4.82
CA PRO A 90 -2.94 2.32 3.85
C PRO A 90 -2.33 2.73 2.52
N VAL A 91 -3.10 2.51 1.48
CA VAL A 91 -2.84 3.05 0.15
C VAL A 91 -4.10 3.78 -0.31
N HIS A 92 -3.94 4.79 -1.15
CA HIS A 92 -5.07 5.46 -1.76
C HIS A 92 -5.83 4.49 -2.68
N VAL A 93 -7.15 4.66 -2.80
CA VAL A 93 -8.01 3.76 -3.59
C VAL A 93 -7.59 3.66 -5.07
N SER A 94 -6.98 4.70 -5.64
CA SER A 94 -6.44 4.64 -7.00
C SER A 94 -5.33 3.59 -7.17
N ARG A 95 -4.55 3.30 -6.11
CA ARG A 95 -3.57 2.21 -6.12
C ARG A 95 -4.25 0.84 -6.15
N ARG A 96 -5.39 0.71 -5.46
CA ARG A 96 -6.22 -0.51 -5.50
C ARG A 96 -6.87 -0.69 -6.86
N ALA A 97 -7.38 0.38 -7.48
CA ALA A 97 -7.90 0.34 -8.85
C ALA A 97 -6.84 -0.11 -9.86
N MET A 98 -5.58 0.29 -9.70
CA MET A 98 -4.50 -0.25 -10.54
C MET A 98 -4.31 -1.77 -10.38
N PHE A 99 -4.46 -2.30 -9.17
CA PHE A 99 -4.39 -3.75 -8.98
C PHE A 99 -5.52 -4.46 -9.70
N ASP A 100 -6.74 -3.91 -9.66
CA ASP A 100 -7.87 -4.46 -10.40
C ASP A 100 -7.65 -4.43 -11.92
N LEU A 101 -7.28 -3.26 -12.45
CA LEU A 101 -7.01 -3.05 -13.87
C LEU A 101 -5.88 -3.92 -14.45
N LEU A 102 -4.95 -4.37 -13.60
CA LEU A 102 -3.84 -5.26 -13.97
C LEU A 102 -4.14 -6.75 -13.69
N GLY A 103 -5.33 -7.08 -13.19
CA GLY A 103 -5.73 -8.45 -12.84
C GLY A 103 -5.05 -8.99 -11.56
N TYR A 104 -4.56 -8.10 -10.69
CA TYR A 104 -3.87 -8.44 -9.44
C TYR A 104 -4.78 -8.45 -8.21
N GLN A 105 -6.07 -8.18 -8.36
CA GLN A 105 -7.03 -8.15 -7.25
C GLN A 105 -7.05 -9.47 -6.47
N GLN A 106 -7.20 -10.61 -7.15
CA GLN A 106 -7.17 -11.93 -6.50
C GLN A 106 -5.83 -12.19 -5.80
N ARG A 107 -4.73 -11.75 -6.41
CA ARG A 107 -3.40 -11.91 -5.80
C ARG A 107 -3.25 -11.10 -4.53
N PHE A 108 -3.77 -9.87 -4.50
CA PHE A 108 -3.78 -9.03 -3.31
C PHE A 108 -4.61 -9.68 -2.18
N ARG A 109 -5.79 -10.21 -2.53
CA ARG A 109 -6.64 -11.00 -1.63
C ARG A 109 -5.90 -12.18 -1.02
N ASP A 110 -5.29 -13.03 -1.86
CA ASP A 110 -4.58 -14.23 -1.42
C ASP A 110 -3.36 -13.89 -0.55
N TRP A 111 -2.63 -12.83 -0.91
CA TRP A 111 -1.51 -12.33 -0.12
C TRP A 111 -1.93 -11.88 1.28
N LYS A 112 -3.02 -11.11 1.40
CA LYS A 112 -3.54 -10.68 2.71
C LYS A 112 -3.93 -11.87 3.57
N LYS A 113 -4.65 -12.85 3.02
CA LYS A 113 -5.03 -14.08 3.72
C LYS A 113 -3.80 -14.87 4.18
N ALA A 114 -2.82 -15.05 3.30
CA ALA A 114 -1.59 -15.77 3.62
C ALA A 114 -0.81 -15.07 4.74
N LEU A 115 -0.73 -13.74 4.72
CA LEU A 115 -0.10 -12.97 5.80
C LEU A 115 -0.87 -13.12 7.11
N ALA A 116 -2.20 -12.99 7.11
CA ALA A 116 -3.02 -13.14 8.31
C ALA A 116 -2.79 -14.49 8.99
N ALA A 117 -2.90 -15.58 8.23
CA ALA A 117 -2.66 -16.94 8.73
C ALA A 117 -1.23 -17.12 9.26
N THR A 118 -0.25 -16.53 8.58
CA THR A 118 1.17 -16.58 8.95
C THR A 118 1.42 -15.88 10.29
N VAL A 119 0.83 -14.70 10.50
CA VAL A 119 0.97 -13.94 11.75
C VAL A 119 0.26 -14.63 12.90
N GLU A 120 -0.96 -15.14 12.66
CA GLU A 120 -1.71 -15.91 13.64
C GLU A 120 -0.94 -17.15 14.09
N ASP A 121 -0.38 -17.92 13.16
CA ASP A 121 0.45 -19.07 13.48
C ASP A 121 1.70 -18.71 14.28
N ALA A 122 2.39 -17.61 13.92
CA ALA A 122 3.54 -17.13 14.66
C ALA A 122 3.20 -16.70 16.10
N GLY A 123 1.94 -16.33 16.36
CA GLY A 123 1.42 -15.90 17.66
C GLY A 123 0.98 -17.03 18.60
N LYS A 124 0.89 -18.29 18.13
CA LYS A 124 0.43 -19.43 18.95
C LYS A 124 1.44 -19.86 20.02
N GLY A 125 0.96 -20.38 21.15
CA GLY A 125 1.78 -20.87 22.25
C GLY A 125 2.30 -19.77 23.17
N GLU A 126 3.23 -20.11 24.07
CA GLU A 126 3.79 -19.17 25.05
C GLU A 126 4.75 -18.14 24.43
N GLY A 127 4.88 -16.99 25.08
CA GLY A 127 5.77 -15.89 24.67
C GLY A 127 5.05 -14.56 24.50
N ALA A 128 5.78 -13.53 24.10
CA ALA A 128 5.21 -12.19 23.94
C ALA A 128 4.14 -12.12 22.83
N ARG A 129 3.29 -11.09 22.91
CA ARG A 129 2.15 -10.88 22.01
C ARG A 129 2.61 -10.54 20.59
N VAL A 130 1.92 -11.09 19.60
CA VAL A 130 2.00 -10.65 18.20
C VAL A 130 0.62 -10.24 17.73
N ARG A 131 0.51 -9.07 17.12
CA ARG A 131 -0.73 -8.59 16.47
C ARG A 131 -0.44 -8.18 15.03
N ALA A 132 -1.48 -8.17 14.21
CA ALA A 132 -1.44 -7.51 12.91
C ALA A 132 -2.69 -6.65 12.73
N PHE A 133 -2.49 -5.47 12.15
CA PHE A 133 -3.53 -4.51 11.84
C PHE A 133 -3.47 -4.16 10.37
N ASP A 134 -4.64 -3.99 9.76
CA ASP A 134 -4.82 -3.66 8.38
C ASP A 134 -5.47 -2.29 8.23
N PHE A 135 -4.75 -1.38 7.57
CA PHE A 135 -5.24 -0.06 7.22
C PHE A 135 -5.45 0.08 5.71
N SER A 136 -5.26 -0.99 4.93
CA SER A 136 -5.35 -1.00 3.46
C SER A 136 -6.76 -1.07 2.89
N GLU A 137 -7.78 -1.22 3.75
CA GLU A 137 -9.19 -1.21 3.33
C GLU A 137 -9.62 0.14 2.74
N VAL A 138 -10.54 0.08 1.77
CA VAL A 138 -11.16 1.23 1.13
C VAL A 138 -12.18 1.86 2.08
N GLY A 139 -11.67 2.73 2.96
CA GLY A 139 -12.46 3.55 3.88
C GLY A 139 -12.41 5.04 3.54
N PRO A 140 -12.98 5.91 4.40
CA PRO A 140 -12.96 7.36 4.22
C PRO A 140 -11.55 7.94 3.98
N VAL A 141 -10.54 7.37 4.64
CA VAL A 141 -9.13 7.78 4.46
C VAL A 141 -8.65 7.49 3.03
N ALA A 142 -8.84 6.27 2.55
CA ALA A 142 -8.38 5.84 1.22
C ALA A 142 -9.17 6.47 0.06
N LEU A 143 -10.39 6.94 0.31
CA LEU A 143 -11.29 7.57 -0.66
C LEU A 143 -11.09 9.09 -0.78
N GLU A 144 -10.23 9.68 0.04
CA GLU A 144 -10.05 11.12 0.08
C GLU A 144 -9.52 11.66 -1.26
N MET A 145 -10.24 12.62 -1.83
CA MET A 145 -9.92 13.14 -3.15
C MET A 145 -8.68 14.04 -3.12
N PHE A 146 -7.78 13.83 -4.07
CA PHE A 146 -6.74 14.83 -4.36
C PHE A 146 -7.38 16.04 -5.04
N LYS A 147 -7.47 17.16 -4.33
CA LYS A 147 -7.90 18.44 -4.91
C LYS A 147 -6.74 19.09 -5.64
N ARG A 148 -7.04 19.76 -6.76
CA ARG A 148 -6.08 20.67 -7.42
C ARG A 148 -5.82 21.86 -6.49
N GLY A 149 -4.56 22.17 -6.21
CA GLY A 149 -4.17 23.27 -5.33
C GLY A 149 -2.72 23.17 -4.85
N GLY A 150 -2.34 24.12 -3.99
CA GLY A 150 -1.02 24.14 -3.35
C GLY A 150 -0.79 22.91 -2.47
N PRO A 151 0.44 22.63 -2.02
CA PRO A 151 0.74 21.44 -1.21
C PRO A 151 -0.13 21.24 0.05
N LEU A 152 -0.69 22.32 0.60
CA LEU A 152 -1.60 22.29 1.75
C LEU A 152 -3.07 21.99 1.38
N ASP A 153 -3.44 22.16 0.11
CA ASP A 153 -4.78 21.87 -0.41
C ASP A 153 -4.92 20.42 -0.90
N ARG A 154 -3.82 19.66 -0.89
CA ARG A 154 -3.73 18.24 -1.26
C ARG A 154 -4.15 17.38 -0.07
N SER A 155 -4.87 16.28 -0.33
CA SER A 155 -5.48 15.35 0.64
C SER A 155 -4.97 15.48 2.10
N PRO A 156 -5.84 15.62 3.11
CA PRO A 156 -5.44 15.62 4.53
C PRO A 156 -4.76 14.33 4.97
N TYR A 157 -4.83 13.25 4.18
CA TYR A 157 -4.34 11.92 4.56
C TYR A 157 -3.17 11.42 3.73
N PHE A 158 -3.03 11.85 2.48
CA PHE A 158 -2.02 11.33 1.57
C PHE A 158 -1.20 12.46 0.98
N PHE A 159 0.11 12.26 0.91
CA PHE A 159 0.92 13.11 0.07
C PHE A 159 0.83 12.70 -1.40
N GLU A 160 0.77 11.40 -1.64
CA GLU A 160 0.47 10.77 -2.93
C GLU A 160 -0.13 9.37 -2.71
N VAL A 161 -0.34 8.59 -3.77
CA VAL A 161 -1.17 7.38 -3.74
C VAL A 161 -0.65 6.25 -2.83
N LEU A 162 0.62 6.28 -2.42
CA LEU A 162 1.27 5.27 -1.57
C LEU A 162 1.62 5.79 -0.15
N HIS A 163 2.06 7.04 -0.04
CA HIS A 163 2.61 7.64 1.16
C HIS A 163 1.57 8.48 1.87
N PHE A 164 1.21 8.02 3.08
CA PHE A 164 0.31 8.73 3.96
C PHE A 164 1.02 9.84 4.75
N ARG A 165 0.24 10.83 5.20
CA ARG A 165 0.71 11.99 5.97
C ARG A 165 0.87 11.63 7.46
N PRO A 166 1.64 12.42 8.23
CA PRO A 166 1.79 12.21 9.67
C PRO A 166 0.45 12.07 10.43
N SER A 167 -0.61 12.77 10.00
CA SER A 167 -1.97 12.63 10.54
C SER A 167 -2.47 11.18 10.51
N VAL A 168 -2.21 10.45 9.44
CA VAL A 168 -2.56 9.02 9.33
C VAL A 168 -1.64 8.16 10.17
N GLY A 169 -0.37 8.56 10.32
CA GLY A 169 0.55 7.96 11.29
C GLY A 169 0.02 8.05 12.73
N ASP A 170 -0.54 9.19 13.11
CA ASP A 170 -1.17 9.37 14.43
C ASP A 170 -2.39 8.44 14.60
N MET A 171 -3.21 8.26 13.55
CA MET A 171 -4.33 7.30 13.56
C MET A 171 -3.85 5.86 13.78
N ILE A 172 -2.80 5.46 13.07
CA ILE A 172 -2.19 4.12 13.21
C ILE A 172 -1.65 3.95 14.63
N ALA A 173 -0.88 4.93 15.12
CA ALA A 173 -0.32 4.89 16.47
C ALA A 173 -1.41 4.83 17.54
N SER A 174 -2.51 5.58 17.38
CA SER A 174 -3.64 5.52 18.30
C SER A 174 -4.28 4.13 18.34
N ARG A 175 -4.46 3.48 17.19
CA ARG A 175 -4.98 2.11 17.16
C ARG A 175 -4.03 1.09 17.77
N VAL A 176 -2.76 1.12 17.34
CA VAL A 176 -1.79 0.07 17.69
C VAL A 176 -1.39 0.17 19.16
N LEU A 177 -1.25 1.38 19.68
CA LEU A 177 -0.81 1.62 21.06
C LEU A 177 -1.99 1.81 22.02
N ASP A 178 -3.22 1.51 21.57
CA ASP A 178 -4.45 1.63 22.37
C ASP A 178 -4.59 3.03 23.02
N ARG A 179 -4.20 4.09 22.29
CA ARG A 179 -4.29 5.49 22.75
C ARG A 179 -5.65 6.08 22.37
N PRO A 180 -6.07 7.18 23.03
CA PRO A 180 -7.26 7.91 22.62
C PRO A 180 -7.27 8.22 21.11
N TRP A 181 -8.42 8.01 20.49
CA TRP A 181 -8.61 8.30 19.07
C TRP A 181 -8.68 9.82 18.85
N PRO A 182 -8.02 10.38 17.82
CA PRO A 182 -8.15 11.80 17.52
C PRO A 182 -9.61 12.14 17.14
N ALA A 183 -10.26 13.03 17.89
CA ALA A 183 -11.69 13.31 17.74
C ALA A 183 -12.09 13.83 16.35
N SER A 184 -11.17 14.47 15.63
CA SER A 184 -11.40 15.01 14.29
C SER A 184 -11.17 14.01 13.15
N MET A 185 -10.83 12.74 13.45
CA MET A 185 -10.44 11.75 12.45
C MET A 185 -11.43 10.59 12.38
N PRO A 186 -11.78 10.08 11.18
CA PRO A 186 -12.68 8.95 11.04
C PRO A 186 -12.05 7.67 11.63
N PRO A 187 -12.82 6.72 12.17
CA PRO A 187 -12.31 5.42 12.58
C PRO A 187 -11.55 4.73 11.45
N PHE A 188 -10.40 4.15 11.76
CA PHE A 188 -9.49 3.63 10.74
C PHE A 188 -8.66 2.46 11.24
N GLY A 189 -8.50 1.48 10.35
CA GLY A 189 -7.83 0.22 10.61
C GLY A 189 -8.67 -0.78 11.41
N ALA A 190 -8.34 -2.05 11.23
CA ALA A 190 -8.92 -3.18 11.97
C ALA A 190 -7.88 -4.30 12.13
N PRO A 191 -8.08 -5.28 13.03
CA PRO A 191 -7.24 -6.47 13.07
C PRO A 191 -7.19 -7.18 11.71
N LEU A 192 -6.01 -7.61 11.27
CA LEU A 192 -5.83 -8.22 9.96
C LEU A 192 -6.64 -9.52 9.78
N SER A 193 -6.91 -10.25 10.86
CA SER A 193 -7.76 -11.44 10.84
C SER A 193 -9.22 -11.11 10.50
N GLU A 194 -9.72 -9.95 10.90
CA GLU A 194 -11.09 -9.51 10.62
C GLU A 194 -11.23 -9.01 9.17
N THR A 195 -10.19 -8.35 8.65
CA THR A 195 -10.19 -7.80 7.28
C THR A 195 -9.89 -8.82 6.19
N THR A 196 -9.61 -10.07 6.58
CA THR A 196 -9.29 -11.18 5.65
C THR A 196 -10.38 -12.24 5.53
N THR A 197 -11.55 -11.99 6.14
CA THR A 197 -12.76 -12.78 5.88
C THR A 197 -13.26 -12.54 4.45
N ASP A 198 -13.88 -13.54 3.83
CA ASP A 198 -14.34 -13.41 2.44
C ASP A 198 -15.40 -12.33 2.26
N ALA A 199 -16.32 -12.20 3.22
CA ALA A 199 -17.31 -11.14 3.22
C ALA A 199 -16.65 -9.74 3.23
N ARG A 200 -15.62 -9.56 4.07
CA ARG A 200 -14.96 -8.28 4.23
C ARG A 200 -14.09 -7.93 3.03
N LEU A 201 -13.33 -8.89 2.53
CA LEU A 201 -12.56 -8.75 1.30
C LEU A 201 -13.47 -8.39 0.13
N SER A 202 -14.57 -9.12 -0.10
CA SER A 202 -15.51 -8.85 -1.19
C SER A 202 -16.16 -7.46 -1.08
N ALA A 203 -16.52 -7.02 0.14
CA ALA A 203 -17.02 -5.67 0.35
C ALA A 203 -15.97 -4.59 0.04
N ASP A 204 -14.70 -4.86 0.35
CA ASP A 204 -13.58 -3.97 0.03
C ASP A 204 -13.34 -3.85 -1.49
N GLU A 205 -13.38 -4.95 -2.24
CA GLU A 205 -13.23 -4.92 -3.72
C GLU A 205 -14.41 -4.23 -4.39
N ALA A 206 -15.63 -4.47 -3.91
CA ALA A 206 -16.82 -3.77 -4.41
C ALA A 206 -16.69 -2.24 -4.29
N ARG A 207 -16.03 -1.75 -3.23
CA ARG A 207 -15.76 -0.31 -3.07
C ARG A 207 -14.75 0.21 -4.08
N VAL A 208 -13.75 -0.58 -4.46
CA VAL A 208 -12.84 -0.23 -5.56
C VAL A 208 -13.65 -0.07 -6.85
N ILE A 209 -14.46 -1.06 -7.20
CA ILE A 209 -15.29 -1.05 -8.43
C ILE A 209 -16.21 0.18 -8.47
N VAL A 210 -16.91 0.47 -7.36
CA VAL A 210 -17.78 1.66 -7.27
C VAL A 210 -16.97 2.95 -7.43
N TRP A 211 -15.76 3.02 -6.85
CA TRP A 211 -14.90 4.18 -7.03
C TRP A 211 -14.44 4.31 -8.49
N GLU A 212 -14.07 3.23 -9.16
CA GLU A 212 -13.68 3.26 -10.58
C GLU A 212 -14.81 3.80 -11.47
N GLN A 213 -16.04 3.31 -11.27
CA GLN A 213 -17.22 3.76 -12.01
C GLN A 213 -17.51 5.25 -11.82
N ARG A 214 -17.20 5.80 -10.64
CA ARG A 214 -17.37 7.22 -10.33
C ARG A 214 -16.23 8.11 -10.83
N ASN A 215 -15.13 7.53 -11.30
CA ASN A 215 -13.94 8.27 -11.75
C ASN A 215 -13.52 7.89 -13.18
N PRO A 216 -14.44 7.87 -14.17
CA PRO A 216 -14.17 7.28 -15.49
C PRO A 216 -13.02 7.95 -16.24
N GLU A 217 -12.87 9.28 -16.13
CA GLU A 217 -11.76 10.01 -16.76
C GLU A 217 -10.40 9.61 -16.19
N LEU A 218 -10.32 9.44 -14.86
CA LEU A 218 -9.09 9.02 -14.19
C LEU A 218 -8.75 7.58 -14.57
N ILE A 219 -9.75 6.69 -14.61
CA ILE A 219 -9.57 5.30 -15.06
C ILE A 219 -9.09 5.22 -16.51
N ALA A 220 -9.66 6.02 -17.41
CA ALA A 220 -9.22 6.08 -18.81
C ALA A 220 -7.74 6.46 -18.92
N LYS A 221 -7.30 7.46 -18.15
CA LYS A 221 -5.89 7.87 -18.10
C LYS A 221 -4.99 6.78 -17.45
N ILE A 222 -5.42 6.07 -16.40
CA ILE A 222 -4.68 4.93 -15.81
C ILE A 222 -4.50 3.83 -16.87
N ARG A 223 -5.56 3.47 -17.59
CA ARG A 223 -5.51 2.46 -18.67
C ARG A 223 -4.55 2.87 -19.78
N ALA A 224 -4.55 4.13 -20.19
CA ALA A 224 -3.62 4.65 -21.19
C ALA A 224 -2.15 4.46 -20.77
N ILE A 225 -1.85 4.64 -19.47
CA ILE A 225 -0.50 4.42 -18.96
C ILE A 225 -0.16 2.92 -18.95
N ILE A 226 -1.06 2.05 -18.46
CA ILE A 226 -0.86 0.60 -18.51
C ILE A 226 -0.54 0.13 -19.95
N ALA A 227 -1.33 0.56 -20.93
CA ALA A 227 -1.13 0.24 -22.33
C ALA A 227 0.22 0.75 -22.88
N SER A 228 0.74 1.87 -22.35
CA SER A 228 2.06 2.38 -22.75
C SER A 228 3.22 1.47 -22.32
N PHE A 229 3.06 0.74 -21.21
CA PHE A 229 4.07 -0.22 -20.73
C PHE A 229 3.98 -1.57 -21.46
N GLU A 230 2.79 -2.01 -21.86
CA GLU A 230 2.64 -3.24 -22.65
C GLU A 230 3.35 -3.18 -23.99
N LYS A 231 3.30 -2.01 -24.65
CA LYS A 231 4.03 -1.77 -25.91
C LYS A 231 5.56 -1.91 -25.77
N LEU A 232 6.08 -1.81 -24.56
CA LEU A 232 7.52 -1.92 -24.25
C LEU A 232 7.92 -3.33 -23.80
N ARG A 233 6.98 -4.27 -23.62
CA ARG A 233 7.33 -5.66 -23.29
C ARG A 233 7.89 -6.35 -24.55
N PRO A 234 9.11 -6.91 -24.50
CA PRO A 234 9.61 -7.75 -25.59
C PRO A 234 8.66 -8.95 -25.76
N LYS A 235 8.32 -9.24 -27.03
CA LYS A 235 7.53 -10.42 -27.41
C LYS A 235 8.26 -11.72 -27.07
#